data_AF-A0AAW3TMR8-F1
#
_entry.id   AF-A0AAW3TMR8-F1
#
_cell.length_a   1.000
_cell.length_b   1.000
_cell.length_c   1.000
_cell.angle_alpha   90.00
_cell.angle_beta   90.00
_cell.angle_gamma   90.00
#
_symmetry.space_group_name_H-M   'P 1'
#
loop_
_entity.id
_entity.type
_entity.pdbx_description
1 polymer ?
#
loop_
_entity_poly.entity_id
_entity_poly.type
_entity_poly.pdbx_seq_one_letter_code
_entity_poly.pdbx_strand_id
1 'polypeptide(L)'
;MLASNIANASTPGFKAKDIDFKSALASMESDIGEKGIAAATKYRVPVQTSMDGNTVELNQEQTAFAENAVQYQTTLSFLNGRIGQITRALKGE
;
A
#
# COMPACT_ATOMS: atom_id res chain seq x y z
N MET A 1 -0.58 -4.61 3.18
CA MET A 1 -1.15 -5.66 2.31
C MET A 1 -0.08 -6.31 1.43
N LEU A 2 0.82 -5.55 0.80
CA LEU A 2 1.97 -6.12 0.07
C LEU A 2 2.82 -7.07 0.92
N ALA A 3 3.18 -6.68 2.16
CA ALA A 3 3.94 -7.57 3.05
C ALA A 3 3.23 -8.90 3.37
N SER A 4 1.89 -8.91 3.40
CA SER A 4 1.10 -10.13 3.60
C SER A 4 1.08 -10.99 2.35
N ASN A 5 1.02 -10.40 1.15
CA ASN A 5 1.15 -11.14 -0.11
C ASN A 5 2.55 -11.77 -0.21
N ILE A 6 3.62 -11.00 0.05
CA ILE A 6 5.01 -11.48 0.03
C ILE A 6 5.22 -12.66 1.00
N ALA A 7 4.70 -12.55 2.23
CA ALA A 7 4.82 -13.61 3.23
C ALA A 7 4.13 -14.92 2.82
N ASN A 8 3.06 -14.85 2.03
CA ASN A 8 2.30 -16.01 1.56
C ASN A 8 2.64 -16.41 0.12
N ALA A 9 3.72 -15.88 -0.46
CA ALA A 9 4.13 -16.20 -1.83
C ALA A 9 4.52 -17.67 -2.04
N SER A 10 4.78 -18.42 -0.96
CA SER A 10 5.06 -19.86 -1.00
C SER A 10 3.92 -20.71 -0.43
N THR A 11 2.75 -20.11 -0.20
CA THR A 11 1.58 -20.81 0.32
C THR A 11 0.68 -21.27 -0.83
N PRO A 12 0.48 -22.58 -1.03
CA PRO A 12 -0.37 -23.08 -2.10
C PRO A 12 -1.79 -22.52 -2.02
N GLY A 13 -2.37 -22.15 -3.17
CA GLY A 13 -3.74 -21.63 -3.26
C GLY A 13 -3.97 -20.22 -2.68
N PHE A 14 -2.92 -19.47 -2.31
CA PHE A 14 -3.09 -18.13 -1.77
C PHE A 14 -3.58 -17.13 -2.84
N LYS A 15 -4.53 -16.27 -2.43
CA LYS A 15 -5.10 -15.22 -3.26
C LYS A 15 -4.58 -13.84 -2.87
N ALA A 16 -3.78 -13.23 -3.74
CA ALA A 16 -3.24 -11.89 -3.52
C ALA A 16 -4.38 -10.87 -3.39
N LYS A 17 -4.28 -10.00 -2.39
CA LYS A 17 -5.26 -8.94 -2.12
C LYS A 17 -4.61 -7.58 -2.30
N ASP A 18 -5.37 -6.63 -2.82
CA ASP A 18 -4.98 -5.24 -2.97
C ASP A 18 -6.13 -4.29 -2.65
N ILE A 19 -5.82 -3.02 -2.38
CA ILE A 19 -6.82 -1.97 -2.14
C ILE A 19 -7.01 -1.18 -3.42
N ASP A 20 -8.25 -1.10 -3.89
CA ASP A 20 -8.62 -0.12 -4.91
C ASP A 20 -8.67 1.26 -4.25
N PHE A 21 -7.56 2.00 -4.32
CA PHE A 21 -7.37 3.29 -3.68
C PHE A 21 -8.48 4.30 -4.02
N LYS A 22 -9.00 4.27 -5.25
CA LYS A 22 -10.09 5.17 -5.66
C LYS A 22 -11.37 4.87 -4.88
N SER A 23 -11.70 3.59 -4.74
CA SER A 23 -12.86 3.17 -3.94
C SER A 23 -12.64 3.40 -2.44
N ALA A 24 -11.42 3.19 -1.94
CA ALA A 24 -11.08 3.46 -0.55
C ALA A 24 -11.19 4.95 -0.22
N LEU A 25 -10.68 5.83 -1.10
CA LEU A 25 -10.77 7.28 -0.93
C LEU A 25 -12.22 7.77 -0.96
N ALA A 26 -13.01 7.31 -1.93
CA ALA A 26 -14.44 7.62 -1.99
C ALA A 26 -15.18 7.16 -0.71
N SER A 27 -14.76 6.03 -0.13
CA SER A 27 -15.37 5.51 1.10
C SER A 27 -15.02 6.34 2.35
N MET A 28 -13.83 6.96 2.38
CA MET A 28 -13.43 7.90 3.43
C MET A 28 -14.17 9.24 3.29
N GLU A 29 -14.39 9.72 2.07
CA GLU A 29 -15.19 10.93 1.80
C GLU A 29 -16.66 10.77 2.24
N SER A 30 -17.17 9.53 2.24
CA SER A 30 -18.54 9.21 2.67
C SER A 30 -18.70 8.89 4.17
N ASP A 31 -17.67 9.07 5.00
CA ASP A 31 -17.64 8.74 6.44
C ASP A 31 -17.91 7.25 6.79
N ILE A 32 -17.79 6.34 5.80
CA ILE A 32 -18.01 4.89 6.01
C ILE A 32 -16.75 4.20 6.58
N GLY A 33 -15.67 4.96 6.78
CA GLY A 33 -14.47 4.59 7.54
C GLY A 33 -13.99 3.16 7.26
N GLU A 34 -13.90 2.36 8.33
CA GLU A 34 -13.34 1.00 8.31
C GLU A 34 -14.14 0.01 7.44
N LYS A 35 -15.47 0.13 7.38
CA LYS A 35 -16.31 -0.71 6.51
C LYS A 35 -16.07 -0.39 5.04
N GLY A 36 -15.80 0.87 4.72
CA GLY A 36 -15.46 1.33 3.37
C GLY A 36 -14.15 0.73 2.86
N ILE A 37 -13.12 0.72 3.70
CA ILE A 37 -11.80 0.16 3.36
C ILE A 37 -11.86 -1.37 3.19
N ALA A 38 -12.65 -2.06 4.01
CA ALA A 38 -12.87 -3.50 3.85
C ALA A 38 -13.57 -3.82 2.51
N ALA A 39 -14.53 -3.00 2.09
CA ALA A 39 -15.21 -3.15 0.80
C ALA A 39 -14.31 -2.80 -0.40
N ALA A 40 -13.33 -1.91 -0.21
CA ALA A 40 -12.35 -1.52 -1.22
C ALA A 40 -11.23 -2.56 -1.44
N THR A 41 -11.08 -3.53 -0.52
CA THR A 41 -10.10 -4.61 -0.64
C THR A 41 -10.59 -5.66 -1.65
N LYS A 42 -9.87 -5.81 -2.75
CA LYS A 42 -10.21 -6.72 -3.85
C LYS A 42 -9.10 -7.75 -4.06
N TYR A 43 -9.47 -8.89 -4.65
CA TYR A 43 -8.49 -9.85 -5.14
C TYR A 43 -7.85 -9.34 -6.42
N ARG A 44 -6.54 -9.48 -6.53
CA ARG A 44 -5.83 -9.10 -7.76
C ARG A 44 -6.00 -10.18 -8.83
N VAL A 45 -6.12 -9.76 -10.08
CA VAL A 45 -6.11 -10.66 -11.24
C VAL A 45 -4.64 -11.00 -11.55
N PRO A 46 -4.20 -12.26 -11.39
CA PRO A 46 -2.82 -12.65 -11.68
C PRO A 46 -2.57 -12.62 -13.19
N VAL A 47 -1.42 -12.10 -13.60
CA VAL A 47 -0.98 -12.14 -15.01
C VAL A 47 -0.28 -13.46 -15.33
N GLN A 48 0.40 -14.06 -14.35
CA GLN A 48 0.84 -15.46 -14.33
C GLN A 48 0.35 -16.15 -13.07
N THR A 49 -0.51 -17.17 -13.24
CA THR A 49 -0.90 -18.03 -12.13
C THR A 49 0.12 -19.15 -11.99
N SER A 50 0.60 -19.38 -10.77
CA SER A 50 1.50 -20.51 -10.48
C SER A 50 0.76 -21.84 -10.62
N MET A 51 1.49 -22.92 -10.92
CA MET A 51 0.90 -24.26 -11.12
C MET A 51 0.18 -24.81 -9.88
N ASP A 52 0.47 -24.27 -8.70
CA ASP A 52 -0.14 -24.60 -7.40
C ASP A 52 -1.40 -23.77 -7.08
N GLY A 53 -1.87 -22.94 -8.01
CA GLY A 53 -3.03 -22.06 -7.82
C GLY A 53 -2.73 -20.83 -6.96
N ASN A 54 -1.47 -20.55 -6.64
CA ASN A 54 -1.07 -19.29 -6.04
C ASN A 54 -1.12 -18.16 -7.08
N THR A 55 -1.64 -17.01 -6.65
CA THR A 55 -1.81 -15.79 -7.46
C THR A 55 -0.85 -14.67 -7.05
N VAL A 56 0.03 -14.93 -6.09
CA VAL A 56 1.08 -14.00 -5.67
C VAL A 56 2.26 -14.09 -6.63
N GLU A 57 2.63 -12.95 -7.18
CA GLU A 57 3.79 -12.81 -8.05
C GLU A 57 4.93 -12.15 -7.27
N LEU A 58 5.82 -12.97 -6.68
CA LEU A 58 6.82 -12.49 -5.72
C LEU A 58 7.68 -11.32 -6.24
N ASN A 59 8.17 -11.40 -7.48
CA ASN A 59 8.97 -10.34 -8.08
C ASN A 59 8.19 -9.02 -8.20
N GLN A 60 6.92 -9.10 -8.62
CA GLN A 60 6.06 -7.92 -8.75
C GLN A 60 5.77 -7.30 -7.38
N GLU A 61 5.48 -8.13 -6.37
CA GLU A 61 5.26 -7.65 -5.00
C GLU A 61 6.51 -7.01 -4.39
N GLN A 62 7.70 -7.57 -4.64
CA GLN A 62 8.96 -7.02 -4.15
C GLN A 62 9.27 -5.66 -4.79
N THR A 63 9.07 -5.51 -6.10
CA THR A 63 9.22 -4.22 -6.79
C THR A 63 8.26 -3.19 -6.22
N ALA A 64 6.97 -3.52 -6.12
CA ALA A 64 5.97 -2.61 -5.58
C ALA A 64 6.24 -2.26 -4.10
N PHE A 65 6.78 -3.19 -3.30
CA PHE A 65 7.20 -2.90 -1.93
C PHE A 65 8.39 -1.94 -1.89
N ALA A 66 9.39 -2.14 -2.73
CA ALA A 66 10.55 -1.25 -2.83
C ALA A 66 10.14 0.17 -3.25
N GLU A 67 9.26 0.30 -4.25
CA GLU A 67 8.73 1.59 -4.69
C GLU A 67 8.00 2.32 -3.56
N ASN A 68 7.10 1.62 -2.84
CA ASN A 68 6.39 2.19 -1.69
C ASN A 68 7.34 2.59 -0.56
N ALA A 69 8.40 1.82 -0.31
CA ALA A 69 9.39 2.12 0.71
C ALA A 69 10.17 3.41 0.36
N VAL A 70 10.60 3.55 -0.90
CA VAL A 70 11.27 4.76 -1.38
C VAL A 70 10.34 5.97 -1.30
N GLN A 71 9.09 5.84 -1.76
CA GLN A 71 8.11 6.92 -1.70
C GLN A 71 7.82 7.37 -0.26
N TYR A 72 7.73 6.43 0.68
CA TYR A 72 7.55 6.72 2.09
C TYR A 72 8.75 7.48 2.66
N GLN A 73 9.97 7.02 2.38
CA GLN A 73 11.19 7.71 2.80
C GLN A 73 11.24 9.16 2.27
N THR A 74 10.93 9.35 0.98
CA THR A 74 10.86 10.67 0.35
C THR A 74 9.79 11.56 1.01
N THR A 75 8.62 11.01 1.28
CA THR A 75 7.52 11.74 1.95
C THR A 75 7.92 12.20 3.34
N LEU A 76 8.62 11.35 4.11
CA LEU A 76 9.16 11.72 5.41
C LEU A 76 10.22 12.82 5.31
N SER A 77 11.10 12.78 4.31
CA SER A 77 12.07 13.86 4.08
C SER A 77 11.38 15.20 3.80
N PHE A 78 10.34 15.21 2.97
CA PHE A 78 9.54 16.42 2.71
C PHE A 78 8.83 16.92 3.97
N LEU A 79 8.23 16.01 4.75
CA LEU A 79 7.54 16.36 5.99
C LEU A 79 8.51 16.98 7.00
N ASN A 80 9.69 16.40 7.18
CA ASN A 80 10.73 16.93 8.06
C ASN A 80 11.20 18.33 7.60
N GLY A 81 11.37 18.55 6.30
CA GLY A 81 11.69 19.87 5.75
C GLY A 81 10.61 20.91 6.05
N ARG A 82 9.34 20.57 5.84
CA ARG A 82 8.20 21.45 6.13
C ARG A 82 8.07 21.76 7.62
N ILE A 83 8.22 20.75 8.47
CA ILE A 83 8.20 20.94 9.93
C ILE A 83 9.35 21.87 10.33
N GLY A 84 10.56 21.67 9.78
CA GLY A 84 11.70 22.55 10.02
C GLY A 84 11.45 24.01 9.64
N GLN A 85 10.77 24.26 8.52
CA GLN A 85 10.38 25.63 8.12
C GLN A 85 9.36 26.23 9.09
N ILE A 86 8.35 25.46 9.51
CA ILE A 86 7.33 25.92 10.46
C ILE A 86 7.94 26.21 11.83
N THR A 87 8.82 25.34 12.33
CA THR A 87 9.48 25.53 13.62
C THR A 87 10.40 26.74 13.61
N ARG A 88 11.12 26.99 12.51
CA ARG A 88 11.93 28.19 12.35
C ARG A 88 11.08 29.47 12.35
N ALA A 89 9.98 29.48 11.59
CA ALA A 89 9.05 30.59 11.55
C ALA A 89 8.39 30.88 12.91
N LEU A 90 8.07 29.84 13.70
CA LEU A 90 7.54 29.98 15.06
C LEU A 90 8.59 30.49 16.06
N LYS A 91 9.86 30.16 15.86
CA LYS A 91 10.96 30.56 16.74
C LYS A 91 11.45 32.00 16.46
N GLY A 92 11.05 32.60 15.35
CA GLY A 92 11.30 34.01 15.03
C GLY A 92 12.64 34.30 14.33
N GLU A 93 13.22 33.30 13.65
CA GLU A 93 14.42 33.42 12.79
C GLU A 93 14.10 33.29 11.29
#